data_AF-A0A3S4FUN9-F1
#
_entry.id   AF-A0A3S4FUN9-F1
#
_cell.length_a   1.000
_cell.length_b   1.000
_cell.length_c   1.000
_cell.angle_alpha   90.00
_cell.angle_beta   90.00
_cell.angle_gamma   90.00
#
_symmetry.space_group_name_H-M   'P 1'
#
loop_
_entity.id
_entity.type
_entity.pdbx_description
1 polymer ?
#
loop_
_entity_poly.entity_id
_entity_poly.type
_entity_poly.pdbx_seq_one_letter_code
_entity_poly.pdbx_strand_id
1 'polypeptide(L)' 'MVVNIRCFTADFSGELKANAEIEEIAWLTYADRHRCSVVSVQVLNALKEMQLID' A
#
# COMPACT_ATOMS: atom_id res chain seq x y z
N MET A 1 6.98 -19.96 -10.82
CA MET A 1 5.77 -19.12 -11.02
C MET A 1 6.14 -17.68 -10.69
N VAL A 2 5.74 -16.70 -11.50
CA VAL A 2 6.13 -15.29 -11.34
C VAL A 2 4.87 -14.43 -11.23
N VAL A 3 4.88 -13.49 -10.29
CA VAL A 3 3.83 -12.48 -10.14
C VAL A 3 4.38 -11.15 -10.63
N ASN A 4 3.58 -10.41 -11.41
CA ASN A 4 3.90 -9.06 -11.84
C ASN A 4 2.84 -8.12 -11.25
N ILE A 5 3.29 -7.09 -10.52
CA ILE A 5 2.43 -6.03 -10.01
C ILE A 5 2.86 -4.69 -10.62
N ARG A 6 1.90 -3.80 -10.82
CA ARG A 6 2.15 -2.42 -11.27
C ARG A 6 1.56 -1.48 -10.22
N CYS A 7 2.37 -0.52 -9.78
CA CYS A 7 1.97 0.46 -8.78
C CYS A 7 1.77 1.81 -9.47
N PHE A 8 0.74 2.55 -9.07
CA PHE A 8 0.39 3.86 -9.62
C PHE A 8 0.16 4.83 -8.47
N THR A 9 0.52 6.10 -8.68
CA THR A 9 0.23 7.21 -7.76
C THR A 9 -0.85 8.10 -8.36
N ALA A 10 -1.72 8.63 -7.52
CA ALA A 10 -2.77 9.58 -7.90
C ALA A 10 -3.14 10.43 -6.69
N ASP A 11 -3.63 11.65 -6.94
CA ASP A 11 -4.26 12.47 -5.91
C ASP A 11 -5.60 11.85 -5.51
N PHE A 12 -5.96 11.99 -4.24
CA PHE A 12 -7.22 11.52 -3.70
C PHE A 12 -8.13 12.70 -3.31
N SER A 13 -9.39 12.64 -3.70
CA SER A 13 -10.44 13.59 -3.30
C SER A 13 -11.71 12.85 -2.87
N GLY A 14 -12.29 13.23 -1.73
CA GLY A 14 -13.52 12.65 -1.20
C GLY A 14 -13.32 11.95 0.14
N GLU A 15 -14.26 11.08 0.50
CA GLU A 15 -14.23 10.29 1.74
C GLU A 15 -13.89 8.83 1.42
N LEU A 16 -12.92 8.26 2.14
CA LEU A 16 -12.60 6.84 2.04
C LEU A 16 -13.62 6.03 2.84
N LYS A 17 -14.31 5.10 2.18
CA LYS A 17 -15.28 4.22 2.82
C LYS A 17 -15.10 2.79 2.32
N ALA A 18 -14.97 1.85 3.26
CA ALA A 18 -14.99 0.43 2.99
C ALA A 18 -16.30 0.06 2.28
N ASN A 19 -16.24 -0.80 1.26
CA ASN A 19 -17.41 -1.20 0.48
C ASN A 19 -17.26 -2.63 -0.04
N ALA A 20 -18.39 -3.29 -0.31
CA ALA A 20 -18.52 -4.65 -0.80
C ALA A 20 -17.66 -5.66 0.00
N GLU A 21 -16.54 -6.10 -0.57
CA GLU A 21 -15.66 -7.17 -0.06
C GLU A 21 -14.49 -6.65 0.80
N ILE A 22 -14.36 -5.33 0.99
CA ILE A 22 -13.29 -4.74 1.79
C ILE A 22 -13.75 -4.58 3.23
N GLU A 23 -13.17 -5.37 4.14
CA GLU A 23 -13.49 -5.36 5.57
C GLU A 23 -12.97 -4.09 6.29
N GLU A 24 -11.76 -3.63 5.95
CA GLU A 24 -11.10 -2.50 6.61
C GLU A 24 -10.34 -1.63 5.60
N ILE A 25 -10.37 -0.31 5.82
CA ILE A 25 -9.45 0.64 5.17
C ILE A 25 -8.60 1.28 6.27
N ALA A 26 -7.28 1.22 6.09
CA ALA A 26 -6.32 1.84 7.00
C ALA A 26 -5.20 2.53 6.21
N TRP A 27 -4.71 3.64 6.75
CA TRP A 27 -3.46 4.24 6.33
C TRP A 27 -2.30 3.48 6.96
N LEU A 28 -1.30 3.13 6.16
CA LEU A 28 -0.13 2.38 6.59
C LEU A 28 1.13 3.20 6.43
N THR A 29 2.03 3.05 7.40
CA THR A 29 3.40 3.59 7.37
C THR A 29 4.40 2.47 7.05
N TYR A 30 5.67 2.80 6.88
CA TYR A 30 6.72 1.78 6.74
C TYR A 30 6.86 0.86 7.98
N ALA A 31 6.45 1.33 9.16
CA ALA A 31 6.43 0.52 10.38
C ALA A 31 5.39 -0.63 10.31
N ASP A 32 4.30 -0.43 9.56
CA ASP A 32 3.21 -1.39 9.42
C ASP A 32 3.52 -2.56 8.48
N ARG A 33 4.70 -2.59 7.84
CA ARG A 33 5.09 -3.65 6.89
C ARG A 33 4.95 -5.08 7.43
N HIS A 34 5.00 -5.26 8.75
CA HIS A 34 4.79 -6.55 9.41
C HIS A 34 3.36 -7.10 9.26
N ARG A 35 2.38 -6.24 8.95
CA ARG A 35 0.97 -6.59 8.66
C ARG A 35 0.74 -6.93 7.19
N CYS A 36 1.75 -6.75 6.33
CA CYS A 36 1.61 -6.81 4.88
C CYS A 36 2.15 -8.11 4.29
N SER A 37 1.63 -8.47 3.11
CA SER A 37 2.18 -9.58 2.32
C SER A 37 3.61 -9.30 1.84
N VAL A 38 4.37 -10.33 1.48
CA VAL A 38 5.75 -10.20 0.99
C VAL A 38 5.87 -9.21 -0.18
N VAL A 39 4.94 -9.23 -1.14
CA VAL A 39 4.98 -8.32 -2.28
C VAL A 39 4.69 -6.88 -1.86
N SER A 40 3.75 -6.67 -0.94
CA SER A 40 3.44 -5.36 -0.38
C SER A 40 4.61 -4.78 0.41
N VAL A 41 5.37 -5.61 1.14
CA VAL A 41 6.60 -5.19 1.81
C VAL A 41 7.66 -4.71 0.80
N GLN A 42 7.80 -5.37 -0.35
CA GLN A 42 8.70 -4.91 -1.41
C GLN A 42 8.28 -3.55 -1.96
N VAL A 43 6.98 -3.30 -2.13
CA VAL A 43 6.46 -1.98 -2.53
C VAL A 43 6.76 -0.93 -1.46
N LEU A 44 6.52 -1.22 -0.16
CA LEU A 44 6.82 -0.29 0.93
C LEU A 44 8.32 0.05 1.01
N ASN A 45 9.21 -0.93 0.81
CA ASN A 45 10.65 -0.68 0.71
C ASN A 45 10.99 0.27 -0.44
N ALA A 46 10.46 0.02 -1.64
CA ALA A 46 10.72 0.88 -2.79
C ALA A 46 10.20 2.30 -2.57
N LEU A 47 9.01 2.47 -2.00
CA LEU A 47 8.44 3.78 -1.66
C LEU A 47 9.29 4.52 -0.61
N LYS A 48 9.85 3.79 0.37
CA LYS A 48 10.74 4.34 1.39
C LYS A 48 12.06 4.83 0.78
N GLU A 49 12.66 4.03 -0.11
CA GLU A 49 13.87 4.39 -0.84
C GLU A 49 13.67 5.63 -1.72
N MET A 50 12.48 5.76 -2.32
CA MET A 50 12.06 6.95 -3.08
C MET A 50 11.68 8.14 -2.19
N GLN A 51 11.71 7.98 -0.87
CA GLN A 51 11.33 9.01 0.11
C GLN A 51 9.88 9.50 -0.04
N LEU A 52 8.99 8.64 -0.54
CA LEU A 52 7.55 8.94 -0.69
C LEU A 52 6.75 8.62 0.57
N ILE A 53 7.31 7.81 1.48
CA ILE A 53 6.74 7.45 2.77
C ILE A 53 7.79 7.51 3.89
N ASP A 54 7.32 7.56 5.14
CA ASP A 54 8.10 7.67 6.38
C ASP A 54 8.77 6.36 6.83
#